data_AF-A0A317JNJ9-F1
#
_entry.id   AF-A0A317JNJ9-F1
#
_cell.length_a   1.000
_cell.length_b   1.000
_cell.length_c   1.000
_cell.angle_alpha   90.00
_cell.angle_beta   90.00
_cell.angle_gamma   90.00
#
_symmetry.space_group_name_H-M   'P 1'
#
loop_
_entity.id
_entity.type
_entity.pdbx_description
1 polymer ?
#
loop_
_entity_poly.entity_id
_entity_poly.type
_entity_poly.pdbx_seq_one_letter_code
_entity_poly.pdbx_strand_id
1 'polypeptide(L)' 'MKKKIEFRDLLIPFLFPTLIGKVLILYFGIQYSANPGEGYGVGLVITLLFTACMVGRFLWKYRDYED' A
#
# COMPACT_ATOMS: atom_id res chain seq x y z
N MET A 1 -4.73 -9.67 27.38
CA MET A 1 -5.64 -10.46 26.52
C MET A 1 -5.08 -10.40 25.10
N LYS A 2 -4.52 -11.50 24.58
CA LYS A 2 -4.13 -11.60 23.18
C LYS A 2 -5.41 -11.68 22.35
N LYS A 3 -5.67 -10.70 21.49
CA LYS A 3 -6.82 -10.71 20.59
C LYS A 3 -6.52 -11.70 19.47
N LYS A 4 -7.38 -12.69 19.25
CA LYS A 4 -7.33 -13.52 18.05
C LYS A 4 -7.58 -12.61 16.84
N ILE A 5 -6.67 -12.60 15.88
CA ILE A 5 -6.89 -11.91 14.62
C ILE A 5 -7.74 -12.83 13.75
N GLU A 6 -8.93 -12.39 13.35
CA GLU A 6 -9.65 -13.09 12.30
C GLU A 6 -9.07 -12.72 10.93
N PHE A 7 -8.95 -13.70 10.03
CA PHE A 7 -8.40 -13.47 8.69
C PHE A 7 -9.18 -12.39 7.92
N ARG A 8 -10.49 -12.26 8.19
CA ARG A 8 -11.34 -11.19 7.66
C ARG A 8 -10.94 -9.80 8.13
N ASP A 9 -10.40 -9.67 9.34
CA ASP A 9 -9.92 -8.40 9.89
C ASP A 9 -8.57 -7.97 9.29
N LEU A 10 -7.86 -8.88 8.63
CA LEU A 10 -6.63 -8.61 7.88
C LEU A 10 -6.93 -8.29 6.42
N LEU A 11 -7.93 -8.95 5.83
CA LEU A 11 -8.29 -8.81 4.42
C LEU A 11 -8.58 -7.36 4.04
N ILE A 12 -9.43 -6.64 4.77
CA ILE A 12 -9.77 -5.26 4.41
C ILE A 12 -8.55 -4.32 4.52
N PRO A 13 -7.84 -4.24 5.66
CA PRO A 13 -6.73 -3.29 5.82
C PRO A 13 -5.47 -3.68 5.03
N PHE A 14 -5.36 -4.91 4.53
CA PHE A 14 -4.26 -5.34 3.67
C PHE A 14 -4.66 -5.25 2.19
N LEU A 15 -5.72 -5.94 1.78
CA LEU A 15 -6.07 -6.13 0.38
C LEU A 15 -6.46 -4.80 -0.29
N PHE A 16 -7.19 -3.92 0.40
CA PHE A 16 -7.63 -2.64 -0.15
C PHE A 16 -6.44 -1.71 -0.50
N PRO A 17 -5.52 -1.39 0.43
CA PRO A 17 -4.35 -0.58 0.09
C PRO A 17 -3.40 -1.28 -0.88
N THR A 18 -3.27 -2.61 -0.86
CA THR A 18 -2.42 -3.32 -1.85
C THR A 18 -2.99 -3.23 -3.26
N LEU A 19 -4.31 -3.41 -3.43
CA LEU A 19 -4.96 -3.30 -4.73
C LEU A 19 -4.88 -1.86 -5.26
N ILE A 20 -5.23 -0.87 -4.42
CA ILE A 20 -5.16 0.55 -4.80
C ILE A 20 -3.72 0.95 -5.12
N GLY A 21 -2.76 0.58 -4.27
CA GLY A 21 -1.35 0.86 -4.48
C GLY A 21 -0.85 0.27 -5.80
N LYS A 22 -1.19 -0.98 -6.13
CA LYS A 22 -0.85 -1.59 -7.42
C LYS A 22 -1.44 -0.84 -8.60
N VAL A 23 -2.72 -0.49 -8.54
CA VAL A 23 -3.41 0.24 -9.63
C VAL A 23 -2.74 1.60 -9.84
N LEU A 24 -2.45 2.33 -8.77
CA LEU A 24 -1.79 3.63 -8.85
C LEU A 24 -0.35 3.50 -9.36
N ILE A 25 0.42 2.52 -8.90
CA ILE A 25 1.78 2.25 -9.40
C ILE A 25 1.75 1.93 -10.90
N LEU A 26 0.81 1.10 -11.35
CA LEU A 26 0.67 0.77 -12.77
C LEU A 26 0.27 2.01 -13.58
N TYR A 27 -0.73 2.76 -13.12
CA TYR A 27 -1.18 3.97 -13.79
C TYR A 27 -0.05 5.01 -13.90
N PHE A 28 0.55 5.39 -12.76
CA PHE A 28 1.62 6.38 -12.74
C PHE A 28 2.89 5.87 -13.41
N GLY A 29 3.20 4.58 -13.34
CA GLY A 29 4.37 3.99 -14.02
C GLY A 29 4.22 4.00 -15.54
N ILE A 30 3.06 3.59 -16.06
CA ILE A 30 2.77 3.65 -17.50
C ILE A 30 2.79 5.10 -17.97
N GLN A 31 2.12 6.01 -17.26
CA GLN A 31 2.07 7.42 -17.63
C GLN A 31 3.42 8.13 -17.50
N TYR A 32 4.24 7.78 -16.50
CA TYR A 32 5.60 8.30 -16.37
C TYR A 32 6.47 7.90 -17.57
N SER A 33 6.32 6.68 -18.08
CA SER A 33 7.05 6.22 -19.25
C SER A 33 6.48 6.80 -20.56
N ALA A 34 5.17 6.98 -20.66
CA ALA A 34 4.51 7.47 -21.88
C ALA A 34 4.58 9.00 -22.01
N ASN A 35 4.50 9.73 -20.90
CA ASN A 35 4.42 11.20 -20.82
C ASN A 35 5.49 11.74 -19.84
N PRO A 36 6.78 11.65 -20.20
CA PRO A 36 7.85 12.13 -19.34
C PRO A 36 7.75 13.65 -19.12
N GLY A 37 7.90 14.10 -17.88
CA GLY A 37 7.90 15.53 -17.52
C GLY A 37 6.53 16.09 -17.10
N GLU A 38 5.43 15.36 -17.26
CA GLU A 38 4.07 15.82 -16.89
C GLU A 38 3.71 15.60 -15.41
N GLY A 39 4.70 15.39 -14.55
CA GLY A 39 4.47 15.23 -13.10
C GLY A 39 4.03 13.83 -12.65
N TYR A 40 3.81 12.87 -13.56
CA TYR A 40 3.47 11.48 -13.21
C TYR A 40 4.55 10.80 -12.35
N GLY A 41 5.81 11.21 -12.46
CA GLY A 41 6.88 10.73 -11.59
C GLY A 41 6.67 11.13 -10.12
N VAL A 42 6.13 12.32 -9.86
CA VAL A 42 5.77 12.77 -8.51
C VAL A 42 4.62 11.92 -7.96
N GLY A 43 3.60 11.65 -8.78
CA GLY A 43 2.50 10.75 -8.42
C GLY A 43 2.98 9.33 -8.11
N LEU A 44 3.93 8.81 -8.89
CA LEU A 44 4.55 7.50 -8.65
C LEU A 44 5.29 7.47 -7.31
N VAL A 45 6.13 8.48 -7.03
CA VAL A 45 6.88 8.57 -5.76
C VAL A 45 5.94 8.68 -4.57
N ILE A 46 4.91 9.52 -4.63
CA ILE A 46 3.90 9.64 -3.56
C ILE A 46 3.20 8.29 -3.33
N THR A 47 2.82 7.60 -4.40
CA THR A 47 2.16 6.29 -4.31
C THR A 47 3.06 5.24 -3.65
N LEU A 48 4.36 5.24 -3.99
CA LEU A 48 5.34 4.34 -3.38
C LEU A 48 5.52 4.65 -1.89
N LEU A 49 5.66 5.92 -1.52
CA LEU A 49 5.76 6.34 -0.11
C LEU A 49 4.50 5.97 0.67
N PHE A 50 3.32 6.19 0.11
CA PHE A 50 2.05 5.80 0.72
C PHE A 50 1.98 4.29 0.94
N THR A 51 2.39 3.50 -0.05
CA THR A 51 2.43 2.04 0.04
C THR A 51 3.38 1.58 1.15
N ALA A 52 4.59 2.15 1.21
CA ALA A 52 5.56 1.85 2.25
C ALA A 52 5.04 2.21 3.66
N CYS A 53 4.40 3.38 3.81
CA CYS A 53 3.77 3.80 5.07
C CYS A 53 2.64 2.85 5.50
N MET A 54 1.78 2.42 4.57
CA MET A 54 0.67 1.50 4.87
C MET A 54 1.19 0.12 5.30
N VAL A 55 2.18 -0.42 4.59
CA VAL A 55 2.83 -1.68 4.96
C VAL A 55 3.52 -1.55 6.32
N GLY A 56 4.27 -0.47 6.56
CA GLY A 56 4.92 -0.21 7.84
C GLY A 56 3.91 -0.11 8.99
N ARG A 57 2.80 0.61 8.79
CA ARG A 57 1.70 0.70 9.76
C ARG A 57 1.04 -0.65 10.02
N PHE A 58 0.85 -1.48 8.98
CA PHE A 58 0.31 -2.82 9.12
C PHE A 58 1.24 -3.70 9.96
N LEU A 59 2.53 -3.76 9.62
CA LEU A 59 3.53 -4.50 10.39
C LEU A 59 3.58 -4.04 11.85
N TRP A 60 3.55 -2.72 12.09
CA TRP A 60 3.54 -2.18 13.45
C TRP A 60 2.28 -2.57 14.22
N LYS A 61 1.11 -2.43 13.58
CA LYS A 61 -0.20 -2.73 14.20
C LYS A 61 -0.29 -4.20 14.62
N TYR A 62 0.29 -5.10 13.84
CA TYR A 62 0.22 -6.54 14.08
C TYR A 62 1.46 -7.13 14.78
N ARG A 63 2.44 -6.32 15.17
CA ARG A 63 3.70 -6.81 15.78
C ARG A 63 3.50 -7.55 17.11
N ASP A 64 2.47 -7.17 17.86
CA ASP A 64 2.22 -7.65 19.23
C ASP A 64 1.18 -8.79 19.28
N TYR A 65 0.80 -9.32 18.11
CA TYR A 65 -0.08 -10.48 18.00
C TYR A 65 0.78 -11.75 17.88
N GLU A 66 0.49 -12.75 18.71
CA GLU A 66 1.06 -14.09 18.59
C GLU A 66 0.21 -14.96 17.65
N ASP A 67 0.89 -15.87 16.93
CA ASP A 67 0.35 -16.79 15.92
C ASP A 67 -0.90 -17.58 16.37
#